data_AF-A0A927P2U9-F1
#
_entry.id   AF-A0A927P2U9-F1
#
_cell.length_a   1.000
_cell.length_b   1.000
_cell.length_c   1.000
_cell.angle_alpha   90.00
_cell.angle_beta   90.00
_cell.angle_gamma   90.00
#
_symmetry.space_group_name_H-M   'P 1'
#
loop_
_entity.id
_entity.type
_entity.pdbx_description
1 polymer ?
#
loop_
_entity_poly.entity_id
_entity_poly.type
_entity_poly.pdbx_seq_one_letter_code
_entity_poly.pdbx_strand_id
1 'polypeptide(L)' 'MNNNGTNKNQINVPEARQSMYNMKHEVANELGITLNNGYNGQLSSRDAGSIGGQMVKKMIEAQERAMAQNQR' A
#
# COMPACT_ATOMS: atom_id res chain seq x y z
N MET A 1 -14.98 29.08 8.69
CA MET A 1 -14.32 28.16 7.74
C MET A 1 -14.28 26.78 8.37
N ASN A 2 -14.86 25.78 7.69
CA ASN A 2 -15.02 24.41 8.21
C ASN A 2 -13.77 23.58 7.90
N ASN A 3 -12.91 23.37 8.89
CA ASN A 3 -11.71 22.54 8.79
C ASN A 3 -12.11 21.05 8.87
N ASN A 4 -12.67 20.51 7.78
CA ASN A 4 -12.91 19.08 7.68
C ASN A 4 -11.56 18.39 7.42
N GLY A 5 -10.92 17.94 8.50
CA GLY A 5 -9.62 17.28 8.54
C GLY A 5 -9.60 16.01 7.71
N THR A 6 -9.41 16.16 6.40
CA THR A 6 -9.22 15.05 5.49
C THR A 6 -7.75 14.67 5.58
N ASN A 7 -7.38 13.87 6.58
CA ASN A 7 -6.08 13.21 6.67
C ASN A 7 -5.97 12.18 5.53
N LYS A 8 -5.92 12.65 4.28
CA LYS A 8 -5.55 11.81 3.15
C LYS A 8 -4.06 11.56 3.30
N ASN A 9 -3.69 10.30 3.56
CA ASN A 9 -2.34 9.81 3.32
C ASN A 9 -2.05 10.00 1.82
N GLN A 10 -1.49 11.14 1.47
CA GLN A 10 -1.13 11.45 0.10
C GLN A 10 0.17 10.72 -0.21
N ILE A 11 0.24 10.15 -1.41
CA ILE A 11 1.52 9.66 -1.93
C ILE A 11 2.30 10.91 -2.37
N ASN A 12 3.34 11.24 -1.61
CA ASN A 12 4.19 12.42 -1.82
C ASN A 12 5.02 12.35 -3.10
N VAL A 13 5.27 11.15 -3.63
CA VAL A 13 6.03 10.89 -4.85
C VAL A 13 5.05 10.47 -5.96
N PRO A 14 4.66 11.37 -6.88
CA PRO A 14 3.65 11.10 -7.89
C PRO A 14 3.97 9.88 -8.77
N GLU A 15 5.24 9.69 -9.09
CA GLU A 15 5.75 8.59 -9.93
C GLU A 15 5.53 7.23 -9.26
N ALA A 16 5.52 7.19 -7.93
CA ALA A 16 5.29 5.96 -7.17
C ALA A 16 3.81 5.55 -7.14
N ARG A 17 2.86 6.42 -7.54
CA ARG A 17 1.42 6.12 -7.44
C ARG A 17 1.03 4.85 -8.19
N GLN A 18 1.53 4.68 -9.41
CA GLN A 18 1.23 3.50 -10.21
C GLN A 18 1.89 2.24 -9.61
N SER A 19 3.13 2.35 -9.15
CA SER A 19 3.84 1.25 -8.50
C SER A 19 3.11 0.79 -7.22
N MET A 20 2.70 1.74 -6.38
CA MET A 20 1.94 1.46 -5.16
C MET A 20 0.56 0.88 -5.45
N TYR A 21 -0.10 1.34 -6.52
CA TYR A 21 -1.36 0.78 -6.97
C TYR A 21 -1.20 -0.69 -7.40
N ASN A 22 -0.16 -0.99 -8.18
CA ASN A 22 0.13 -2.36 -8.63
C ASN A 22 0.48 -3.26 -7.43
N MET A 23 1.35 -2.79 -6.53
CA MET A 23 1.75 -3.52 -5.32
C MET A 23 0.54 -3.84 -4.43
N LYS A 24 -0.40 -2.90 -4.28
CA LYS A 24 -1.63 -3.14 -3.52
C LYS A 24 -2.45 -4.29 -4.11
N HIS A 25 -2.56 -4.37 -5.44
CA HIS A 25 -3.29 -5.45 -6.11
C HIS A 25 -2.54 -6.78 -6.02
N GLU A 26 -1.22 -6.76 -6.19
CA GLU A 26 -0.37 -7.95 -6.02
C GLU A 26 -0.53 -8.53 -4.61
N VAL A 27 -0.39 -7.69 -3.58
CA VAL A 27 -0.55 -8.10 -2.18
C VAL A 27 -1.97 -8.62 -1.90
N ALA A 28 -3.00 -7.97 -2.44
CA ALA A 28 -4.37 -8.46 -2.29
C ALA A 28 -4.53 -9.86 -2.91
N ASN A 29 -3.98 -10.08 -4.11
CA ASN A 29 -4.00 -11.38 -4.78
C ASN A 29 -3.25 -12.45 -3.97
N GLU A 30 -2.07 -12.13 -3.42
CA GLU A 30 -1.30 -13.04 -2.56
C GLU A 30 -2.06 -13.47 -1.31
N LEU A 31 -2.85 -12.55 -0.74
CA LEU A 31 -3.68 -12.82 0.43
C LEU A 31 -5.03 -13.48 0.10
N GLY A 32 -5.32 -13.71 -1.19
CA GLY A 32 -6.61 -14.23 -1.65
C GLY A 32 -7.78 -13.26 -1.43
N ILE A 33 -7.47 -11.97 -1.26
CA ILE A 33 -8.46 -10.91 -1.01
C ILE A 33 -8.82 -10.26 -2.35
N THR A 34 -10.12 -10.26 -2.68
CA THR A 34 -10.58 -9.55 -3.87
C THR A 34 -10.60 -8.05 -3.61
N LEU A 35 -9.76 -7.32 -4.34
CA LEU A 35 -9.72 -5.86 -4.31
C LEU A 35 -10.17 -5.30 -5.66
N ASN A 36 -11.26 -4.53 -5.64
CA ASN A 36 -11.82 -3.90 -6.81
C ASN A 36 -11.25 -2.50 -7.01
N ASN A 37 -11.20 -2.03 -8.26
CA ASN A 37 -10.80 -0.66 -8.57
C ASN A 37 -11.84 0.38 -8.10
N GLY A 38 -13.08 -0.08 -7.86
CA GLY A 38 -14.20 0.74 -7.41
C GLY A 38 -14.49 0.60 -5.92
N TYR A 39 -15.74 0.28 -5.59
CA TYR A 39 -16.20 0.16 -4.22
C TYR A 39 -15.69 -1.13 -3.57
N ASN A 40 -15.03 -0.99 -2.42
CA ASN A 40 -14.58 -2.11 -1.58
C ASN A 40 -15.26 -2.09 -0.20
N GLY A 41 -16.48 -1.56 -0.07
CA GLY A 41 -17.11 -1.45 1.25
C GLY A 41 -17.55 -2.77 1.88
N GLN A 42 -17.55 -3.86 1.11
CA GLN A 42 -17.67 -5.23 1.62
C GLN A 42 -16.35 -5.80 2.15
N LEU A 43 -15.23 -5.13 1.90
CA LEU A 43 -13.93 -5.55 2.38
C LEU A 43 -13.89 -5.35 3.90
N SER A 44 -13.57 -6.40 4.65
CA SER A 44 -13.38 -6.29 6.09
C SER A 44 -12.25 -5.31 6.39
N SER A 45 -12.41 -4.50 7.45
CA SER A 45 -11.34 -3.62 7.94
C SER A 45 -10.05 -4.40 8.24
N ARG A 46 -10.18 -5.67 8.66
CA ARG A 46 -9.04 -6.57 8.87
C ARG A 46 -8.30 -6.84 7.57
N ASP A 47 -9.01 -7.15 6.50
CA ASP A 47 -8.44 -7.50 5.20
C ASP A 47 -7.77 -6.28 4.55
N ALA A 48 -8.45 -5.12 4.60
CA ALA A 48 -7.88 -3.85 4.16
C ALA A 48 -6.58 -3.51 4.94
N GLY A 49 -6.59 -3.72 6.26
CA GLY A 49 -5.42 -3.55 7.12
C GLY A 49 -4.30 -4.53 6.78
N SER A 50 -4.62 -5.80 6.52
CA SER A 50 -3.64 -6.83 6.13
C SER A 50 -2.97 -6.50 4.81
N ILE A 51 -3.70 -6.01 3.81
CA ILE A 51 -3.11 -5.54 2.53
C ILE A 51 -2.11 -4.40 2.79
N GLY A 52 -2.54 -3.37 3.53
CA GLY A 52 -1.67 -2.22 3.83
C GLY A 52 -0.42 -2.60 4.63
N GLY A 53 -0.56 -3.49 5.61
CA GLY A 53 0.56 -3.98 6.42
C GLY A 53 1.57 -4.79 5.61
N GLN A 54 1.11 -5.68 4.73
CA GLN A 54 1.99 -6.45 3.85
C GLN A 54 2.71 -5.56 2.81
N MET A 55 2.04 -4.53 2.29
CA MET A 55 2.70 -3.55 1.42
C MET A 55 3.87 -2.87 2.14
N VAL A 56 3.65 -2.37 3.37
CA VAL A 56 4.72 -1.71 4.16
C VAL A 56 5.85 -2.68 4.47
N LYS A 57 5.54 -3.92 4.82
CA LYS A 57 6.55 -4.96 5.06
C LYS A 57 7.44 -5.17 3.82
N LYS A 58 6.85 -5.36 2.64
CA LYS A 58 7.59 -5.53 1.37
C LYS A 58 8.45 -4.30 1.03
N MET A 59 7.94 -3.09 1.27
CA MET A 59 8.70 -1.85 1.04
C MET A 59 9.94 -1.76 1.95
N ILE A 60 9.80 -2.10 3.23
CA ILE A 60 10.92 -2.09 4.18
C ILE A 60 11.95 -3.14 3.78
N GLU A 61 11.52 -4.37 3.48
CA GLU A 61 12.44 -5.43 3.02
C GLU A 61 13.19 -5.04 1.74
N ALA A 62 12.52 -4.37 0.80
CA ALA A 62 13.18 -3.86 -0.41
C ALA A 62 14.23 -2.79 -0.09
N GLN A 63 13.91 -1.86 0.80
CA GLN A 63 14.84 -0.82 1.25
C GLN A 63 16.04 -1.40 2.00
N GLU A 64 15.83 -2.36 2.90
CA GLU A 64 16.90 -3.06 3.61
C GLU A 64 17.84 -3.78 2.65
N ARG A 65 17.29 -4.49 1.64
CA ARG A 65 18.10 -5.13 0.59
C ARG A 65 18.90 -4.13 -0.22
N ALA A 66 18.29 -3.01 -0.62
CA ALA A 66 18.99 -1.97 -1.37
C ALA A 66 20.13 -1.33 -0.55
N MET A 67 19.90 -1.05 0.72
CA MET A 67 20.92 -0.52 1.63
C MET A 67 22.06 -1.52 1.88
N ALA A 68 21.76 -2.81 1.98
CA ALA A 68 22.77 -3.86 2.11
C ALA A 68 23.60 -4.04 0.83
N GLN A 69 22.98 -3.87 -0.35
CA GLN A 69 23.69 -3.88 -1.63
C GLN A 69 24.63 -2.67 -1.79
N ASN A 70 24.21 -1.49 -1.31
CA ASN A 70 24.97 -0.25 -1.39
C ASN A 70 26.14 -0.15 -0.38
N GLN A 71 26.29 -1.14 0.50
CA GLN A 71 27.38 -1.27 1.47
C GLN A 71 28.47 -2.26 1.02
N ARG A 72 28.40 -2.75 -0.22
CA ARG A 72 29.42 -3.59 -0.87
C ARG A 72 30.21 -2.77 -1.89
#